data_AF-A0A9D6TV34-F1
#
_entry.id   AF-A0A9D6TV34-F1
#
_cell.length_a   1.000
_cell.length_b   1.000
_cell.length_c   1.000
_cell.angle_alpha   90.00
_cell.angle_beta   90.00
_cell.angle_gamma   90.00
#
_symmetry.space_group_name_H-M   'P 1'
#
loop_
_entity.id
_entity.type
_entity.pdbx_description
1 polymer ?
#
loop_
_entity_poly.entity_id
_entity_poly.type
_entity_poly.pdbx_seq_one_letter_code
_entity_poly.pdbx_strand_id
1 'polypeptide(L)' 'MLLTGINTDTCICSTAFSASNRGYPTVVISDWVASMRGRDLHWMALELMASSITWVLTAAEFKAKLGAM' A
#
# COMPACT_ATOMS: atom_id res chain seq x y z
N MET A 1 -2.15 -8.17 6.60
CA MET A 1 -3.32 -7.26 6.53
C MET A 1 -3.31 -6.54 5.19
N LEU A 2 -4.45 -6.49 4.51
CA LEU A 2 -4.59 -5.78 3.23
C LEU A 2 -5.04 -4.34 3.47
N LEU A 3 -4.38 -3.37 2.82
CA LEU A 3 -4.69 -1.95 2.95
C LEU A 3 -5.16 -1.36 1.62
N THR A 4 -6.31 -0.69 1.67
CA THR A 4 -6.96 0.01 0.55
C THR A 4 -7.59 1.30 1.04
N GLY A 5 -7.91 2.23 0.13
CA GLY A 5 -8.59 3.49 0.44
C GLY A 5 -7.82 4.77 0.12
N ILE A 6 -8.22 5.88 0.73
CA ILE A 6 -7.77 7.24 0.42
C ILE A 6 -7.46 7.95 1.75
N ASN A 7 -6.38 8.72 1.91
CA ASN A 7 -5.34 9.09 0.94
C ASN A 7 -4.08 8.21 1.03
N THR A 8 -3.52 7.81 -0.12
CA THR A 8 -2.29 6.98 -0.21
C THR A 8 -1.13 7.55 0.61
N ASP A 9 -0.91 8.85 0.49
CA ASP A 9 0.25 9.57 1.03
C ASP A 9 0.10 10.02 2.49
N THR A 10 -1.06 9.79 3.10
CA THR A 10 -1.30 10.14 4.52
C THR A 10 -1.92 8.97 5.28
N CYS A 11 -3.23 8.72 5.13
CA CYS A 11 -3.94 7.70 5.91
C CYS A 11 -3.41 6.29 5.65
N ILE A 12 -3.18 5.92 4.38
CA ILE A 12 -2.65 4.59 4.03
C ILE A 12 -1.22 4.45 4.53
N CYS A 13 -0.35 5.43 4.24
CA CYS A 13 1.03 5.44 4.70
C CYS A 13 1.14 5.37 6.24
N SER A 14 0.37 6.19 6.96
CA SER A 14 0.31 6.19 8.42
C SER A 14 -0.17 4.84 8.98
N THR A 15 -1.17 4.23 8.36
CA THR A 15 -1.68 2.93 8.77
C THR A 15 -0.66 1.82 8.52
N ALA A 16 -0.02 1.80 7.34
CA ALA A 16 1.02 0.84 6.99
C ALA A 16 2.21 0.94 7.95
N PHE A 17 2.68 2.16 8.22
CA PHE A 17 3.78 2.40 9.16
C PHE A 17 3.41 1.99 10.59
N SER A 18 2.23 2.36 11.06
CA SER A 18 1.76 2.00 12.40
C SER A 18 1.54 0.49 12.56
N ALA A 19 1.12 -0.20 11.49
CA ALA A 19 0.99 -1.65 11.49
C ALA A 19 2.36 -2.34 11.50
N SER A 20 3.31 -1.84 10.69
CA SER A 20 4.69 -2.32 10.65
C SER A 20 5.37 -2.19 12.01
N ASN A 21 5.25 -1.03 12.68
CA ASN A 21 5.77 -0.81 14.04
C ASN A 21 5.20 -1.77 15.09
N ARG A 22 4.02 -2.34 14.85
CA ARG A 22 3.36 -3.31 15.73
C ARG A 22 3.62 -4.77 15.30
N GLY A 23 4.47 -4.99 14.30
CA GLY A 23 4.79 -6.32 13.78
C GLY A 23 3.68 -6.93 12.92
N TYR A 24 2.71 -6.15 12.45
CA TYR A 24 1.69 -6.63 11.52
C TYR A 24 2.18 -6.52 10.07
N PRO A 25 2.40 -7.63 9.35
CA PRO A 25 2.76 -7.57 7.94
C PRO A 25 1.59 -6.99 7.14
N THR A 26 1.90 -6.01 6.30
CA THR A 26 0.93 -5.31 5.46
C THR A 26 1.23 -5.49 3.99
N VAL A 27 0.17 -5.36 3.19
CA VAL A 27 0.22 -5.30 1.73
C VAL A 27 -0.72 -4.18 1.29
N VAL A 28 -0.22 -3.23 0.50
CA VAL A 28 -1.01 -2.19 -0.15
C VAL A 28 -1.23 -2.61 -1.60
N ILE A 29 -2.47 -2.49 -2.08
CA ILE A 29 -2.77 -2.71 -3.50
C ILE A 29 -2.80 -1.36 -4.22
N SER A 30 -1.82 -1.11 -5.10
CA SER A 30 -1.61 0.18 -5.78
C SER A 30 -2.88 0.69 -6.45
N ASP A 31 -3.62 -0.23 -7.09
CA ASP A 31 -4.79 0.09 -7.90
C ASP A 31 -6.05 0.30 -7.04
N TRP A 32 -5.99 0.04 -5.73
CA TRP A 32 -7.10 0.17 -4.77
C TRP A 32 -6.85 1.25 -3.73
N VAL A 33 -5.82 2.06 -3.92
CA VAL A 33 -5.57 3.27 -3.16
C VAL A 33 -5.59 4.48 -4.08
N ALA A 34 -5.87 5.66 -3.54
CA ALA A 34 -5.80 6.91 -4.29
C ALA A 34 -5.43 8.09 -3.39
N SER A 35 -4.98 9.19 -3.99
CA SER A 35 -4.73 10.45 -3.29
C SER A 35 -5.50 11.58 -3.95
N MET A 36 -6.07 12.46 -3.13
CA MET A 36 -6.69 13.72 -3.56
C MET A 36 -5.65 14.81 -3.83
N ARG A 37 -4.36 14.59 -3.49
CA ARG A 37 -3.31 15.62 -3.54
C ARG A 37 -2.47 15.58 -4.82
N GLY A 38 -2.92 14.82 -5.82
CA GLY A 38 -2.25 14.68 -7.11
C GLY A 38 -1.54 13.33 -7.27
N ARG A 39 -1.26 12.97 -8.53
CA ARG A 39 -0.63 11.69 -8.87
C ARG A 39 0.81 11.59 -8.37
N ASP A 40 1.58 12.68 -8.42
CA ASP A 40 2.99 12.64 -8.03
C ASP A 40 3.16 12.26 -6.55
N LEU A 41 2.31 12.80 -5.67
CA LEU A 41 2.34 12.47 -4.24
C LEU A 41 1.86 11.05 -3.96
N HIS A 42 0.87 10.55 -4.71
CA HIS A 42 0.48 9.15 -4.62
C HIS A 42 1.64 8.23 -5.00
N TRP A 43 2.32 8.49 -6.12
CA TRP A 43 3.40 7.65 -6.63
C TRP A 43 4.60 7.69 -5.68
N MET A 44 4.99 8.88 -5.22
CA MET A 44 6.04 9.03 -4.21
C MET A 44 5.74 8.22 -2.94
N ALA A 45 4.50 8.23 -2.46
CA ALA A 45 4.12 7.47 -1.27
C ALA A 45 4.16 5.95 -1.49
N LEU A 46 3.72 5.47 -2.66
CA LEU A 46 3.84 4.05 -3.00
C LEU A 46 5.29 3.59 -3.05
N GLU A 47 6.18 4.36 -3.69
CA GLU A 47 7.62 4.06 -3.77
C GLU A 47 8.29 4.01 -2.39
N LEU A 48 7.99 5.01 -1.55
CA LEU A 48 8.48 5.04 -0.16
C LEU A 48 8.01 3.81 0.63
N MET A 49 6.73 3.47 0.51
CA MET A 49 6.13 2.32 1.20
C MET A 49 6.75 1.00 0.72
N ALA A 50 6.86 0.80 -0.59
CA ALA A 50 7.45 -0.39 -1.20
C ALA A 50 8.92 -0.60 -0.79
N SER A 51 9.65 0.49 -0.61
CA SER A 51 11.07 0.45 -0.27
C SER A 51 11.34 0.08 1.20
N SER A 52 10.42 0.37 2.13
CA SER A 52 10.76 0.33 3.56
C SER A 52 9.64 -0.01 4.55
N ILE A 53 8.37 0.02 4.15
CA ILE A 53 7.24 -0.04 5.10
C ILE A 53 6.39 -1.30 4.91
N THR A 54 6.02 -1.59 3.67
CA THR A 54 5.02 -2.61 3.31
C THR A 54 5.27 -3.11 1.91
N TRP A 55 4.75 -4.29 1.58
CA TRP A 55 4.65 -4.72 0.19
C TRP A 55 3.63 -3.86 -0.54
N VAL A 56 3.96 -3.48 -1.78
CA VAL A 56 3.04 -2.84 -2.71
C VAL A 56 2.89 -3.76 -3.91
N LEU A 57 1.65 -4.11 -4.24
CA LEU A 57 1.33 -4.98 -5.38
C LEU A 57 0.25 -4.33 -6.22
N THR A 58 0.23 -4.64 -7.51
CA THR A 58 -0.96 -4.44 -8.34
C THR A 58 -2.05 -5.43 -7.96
N ALA A 59 -3.30 -5.14 -8.32
CA ALA A 59 -4.41 -6.07 -8.10
C ALA A 59 -4.21 -7.38 -8.88
N ALA A 60 -3.53 -7.33 -10.02
CA ALA A 60 -3.18 -8.50 -10.83
C ALA A 60 -2.17 -9.40 -10.10
N GLU A 61 -1.06 -8.84 -9.60
CA GLU A 61 -0.05 -9.59 -8.84
C GLU A 61 -0.64 -10.21 -7.57
N PHE A 62 -1.51 -9.48 -6.88
CA PHE A 62 -2.20 -10.01 -5.70
C PHE A 62 -3.10 -11.20 -6.04
N LYS A 63 -3.93 -11.10 -7.09
CA LYS A 63 -4.78 -12.20 -7.54
C LYS A 63 -3.97 -13.42 -7.97
N ALA A 64 -2.86 -13.20 -8.69
CA ALA A 64 -1.96 -14.28 -9.10
C ALA A 64 -1.36 -15.01 -7.89
N LYS A 65 -0.97 -14.29 -6.84
CA LYS A 65 -0.48 -14.89 -5.59
C LYS A 65 -1.55 -15.69 -4.85
N LEU A 66 -2.80 -15.23 -4.84
CA LEU A 66 -3.91 -15.97 -4.20
C LEU A 66 -4.32 -17.22 -4.98
N GLY A 67 -4.29 -17.18 -6.32
CA GLY A 67 -4.61 -18.34 -7.16
C GLY A 67 -3.49 -19.39 -7.24
N ALA A 68 -2.29 -19.06 -6.75
CA ALA A 68 -1.17 -19.98 -6.63
C ALA A 68 -1.09 -20.66 -5.25
N MET A 69 -2.08 -20.43 -4.38
CA MET A 69 -2.23 -21.07 -3.06
C MET A 69 -3.21 -22.23 -3.08
#